data_AF-B3SDF5-F1
#
_entry.id   AF-B3SDF5-F1
#
_cell.length_a   1.000
_cell.length_b   1.000
_cell.length_c   1.000
_cell.angle_alpha   90.00
_cell.angle_beta   90.00
_cell.angle_gamma   90.00
#
_symmetry.space_group_name_H-M   'P 1'
#
loop_
_entity.id
_entity.type
_entity.pdbx_description
1 polymer ?
#
loop_
_entity_poly.entity_id
_entity_poly.type
_entity_poly.pdbx_seq_one_letter_code
_entity_poly.pdbx_strand_id
1 'polypeptide(L)'
;MSCRYGLQAIRKTKLKTFAYFTIRDRLPVTLTRVIDGLSRKISKLKAEHNEDVAEDAIGIISKLSKLRNEMQTNKEIPELNDEFEDLPIWNNYLRNADQLQESERPLKWFTASWLFTECYMYRGIFSAIMARQV
;
A
#
# COMPACT_ATOMS: atom_id res chain seq x y z
N MET A 1 30.63 21.83 14.61
CA MET A 1 30.89 20.48 14.07
C MET A 1 29.61 19.66 14.22
N SER A 2 28.76 19.65 13.19
CA SER A 2 27.47 18.95 13.23
C SER A 2 27.63 17.59 12.56
N CYS A 3 27.40 16.55 13.35
CA CYS A 3 27.51 15.15 13.01
C CYS A 3 26.39 14.78 12.03
N ARG A 4 26.61 14.98 10.73
CA ARG A 4 25.74 14.47 9.66
C ARG A 4 26.05 12.99 9.40
N TYR A 5 25.81 12.12 10.38
CA TYR A 5 25.63 10.70 10.08
C TYR A 5 24.26 10.53 9.47
N GLY A 6 24.24 10.65 8.13
CA GLY A 6 23.08 10.45 7.31
C GLY A 6 22.50 9.06 7.54
N LEU A 7 21.34 9.03 8.18
CA LEU A 7 20.30 8.06 7.88
C LEU A 7 19.88 8.29 6.43
N GLN A 8 20.74 7.90 5.47
CA GLN A 8 20.29 7.66 4.11
C GLN A 8 19.37 6.46 4.21
N ALA A 9 18.08 6.72 4.44
CA ALA A 9 17.01 5.80 4.13
C ALA A 9 17.34 5.19 2.77
N ILE A 10 17.48 3.87 2.71
CA ILE A 10 18.06 3.12 1.58
C ILE A 10 17.40 3.59 0.27
N ARG A 11 18.01 4.58 -0.39
CA ARG A 11 17.49 5.19 -1.63
C ARG A 11 17.72 4.18 -2.75
N LYS A 12 16.68 3.95 -3.55
CA LYS A 12 16.67 2.98 -4.66
C LYS A 12 17.29 3.49 -5.96
N THR A 13 18.40 4.21 -5.90
CA THR A 13 19.09 4.66 -7.12
C THR A 13 19.85 3.54 -7.86
N LYS A 14 19.82 2.29 -7.38
CA LYS A 14 20.42 1.14 -8.07
C LYS A 14 19.40 0.02 -8.32
N LEU A 15 19.22 -0.35 -9.60
CA LEU A 15 18.39 -1.45 -10.14
C LEU A 15 18.66 -2.84 -9.52
N LYS A 16 19.67 -2.97 -8.65
CA LYS A 16 20.09 -4.24 -8.00
C LYS A 16 19.94 -4.22 -6.47
N THR A 17 19.16 -3.28 -5.91
CA THR A 17 18.92 -3.25 -4.46
C THR A 17 17.81 -4.23 -4.07
N PHE A 18 17.97 -4.89 -2.92
CA PHE A 18 16.95 -5.77 -2.32
C PHE A 18 15.58 -5.07 -2.24
N ALA A 19 15.59 -3.80 -1.87
CA ALA A 19 14.43 -2.94 -1.85
C ALA A 19 13.67 -2.92 -3.18
N TYR A 20 14.37 -2.79 -4.32
CA TYR A 20 13.75 -2.80 -5.65
C TYR A 20 13.08 -4.13 -5.96
N PHE A 21 13.78 -5.25 -5.71
CA PHE A 21 13.24 -6.60 -5.86
C PHE A 21 12.00 -6.83 -4.97
N THR A 22 12.03 -6.38 -3.73
CA THR A 22 10.91 -6.54 -2.79
C THR A 22 9.66 -5.84 -3.29
N ILE A 23 9.76 -4.57 -3.72
CA ILE A 23 8.58 -3.82 -4.19
C ILE A 23 8.07 -4.35 -5.53
N ARG A 24 8.96 -4.75 -6.45
CA ARG A 24 8.57 -5.25 -7.76
C ARG A 24 7.95 -6.64 -7.71
N ASP A 25 8.56 -7.56 -6.96
CA ASP A 25 8.24 -8.98 -7.06
C ASP A 25 7.55 -9.51 -5.80
N ARG A 26 8.01 -9.13 -4.59
CA ARG A 26 7.47 -9.69 -3.35
C ARG A 26 6.13 -9.08 -2.94
N LEU A 27 6.03 -7.75 -2.93
CA LEU A 27 4.80 -7.06 -2.49
C LEU A 27 3.58 -7.43 -3.34
N PRO A 28 3.65 -7.49 -4.69
CA PRO A 28 2.51 -7.91 -5.50
C PRO A 28 2.13 -9.38 -5.28
N VAL A 29 3.11 -10.26 -5.03
CA VAL A 29 2.84 -11.67 -4.68
C VAL A 29 2.12 -11.78 -3.34
N THR A 30 2.53 -11.00 -2.33
CA THR A 30 1.82 -10.93 -1.04
C THR A 30 0.38 -10.45 -1.22
N LEU A 31 0.15 -9.37 -1.97
CA LEU A 31 -1.20 -8.87 -2.27
C LEU A 31 -2.06 -9.91 -3.01
N THR A 32 -1.47 -10.62 -3.97
CA THR A 32 -2.17 -11.68 -4.72
C THR A 32 -2.62 -12.80 -3.78
N ARG A 33 -1.75 -13.24 -2.85
CA ARG A 33 -2.12 -14.27 -1.86
C ARG A 33 -3.25 -13.83 -0.94
N VAL A 34 -3.30 -12.56 -0.55
CA VAL A 34 -4.40 -12.00 0.27
C VAL A 34 -5.70 -12.02 -0.53
N ILE A 35 -5.66 -11.58 -1.80
CA ILE A 35 -6.82 -11.61 -2.72
C ILE A 35 -7.33 -13.04 -2.92
N ASP A 36 -6.45 -14.00 -3.17
CA ASP A 36 -6.81 -15.42 -3.34
C ASP A 36 -7.41 -16.02 -2.06
N GLY A 37 -6.95 -15.57 -0.89
CA GLY A 37 -7.53 -15.95 0.40
C GLY A 37 -8.96 -15.43 0.58
N LEU A 38 -9.20 -14.17 0.22
CA LEU A 38 -10.52 -13.55 0.28
C LEU A 38 -11.49 -14.16 -0.72
N SER A 39 -11.05 -14.38 -1.96
CA SER A 39 -11.88 -14.96 -3.04
C SER A 39 -12.45 -16.32 -2.65
N ARG A 40 -11.62 -17.21 -2.06
CA ARG A 40 -12.07 -18.52 -1.55
C ARG A 40 -13.08 -18.41 -0.41
N LYS A 41 -12.91 -17.44 0.49
CA LYS A 41 -13.88 -17.18 1.57
C LYS A 41 -15.22 -16.70 1.01
N ILE A 42 -15.22 -15.84 0.00
CA ILE A 42 -16.44 -15.38 -0.67
C ILE A 42 -17.21 -16.56 -1.28
N SER A 43 -16.52 -17.47 -1.97
CA SER A 43 -17.17 -18.68 -2.53
C SER A 43 -17.88 -19.49 -1.44
N LYS A 44 -17.30 -19.57 -0.24
CA LYS A 44 -17.92 -20.24 0.91
C LYS A 44 -19.10 -19.46 1.47
N LEU A 45 -18.97 -18.15 1.65
CA LEU A 45 -20.04 -17.29 2.18
C LEU A 45 -21.27 -17.24 1.28
N LYS A 46 -21.07 -17.24 -0.05
CA LYS A 46 -22.16 -17.33 -1.03
C LYS A 46 -22.92 -18.65 -0.92
N ALA A 47 -22.24 -19.75 -0.62
CA ALA A 47 -22.88 -21.05 -0.40
C ALA A 47 -23.72 -21.08 0.91
N GLU A 48 -23.42 -20.18 1.85
CA GLU A 48 -24.12 -20.03 3.13
C GLU A 48 -25.25 -18.96 3.08
N HIS A 49 -25.61 -18.46 1.89
CA HIS A 49 -26.64 -17.42 1.65
C HIS A 49 -26.40 -16.06 2.36
N ASN A 50 -25.14 -15.73 2.67
CA ASN A 50 -24.77 -14.43 3.21
C ASN A 50 -24.39 -13.45 2.08
N GLU A 51 -25.37 -13.00 1.30
CA GLU A 51 -25.15 -12.16 0.10
C GLU A 51 -24.51 -10.81 0.43
N ASP A 52 -24.99 -10.12 1.48
CA ASP A 52 -24.45 -8.83 1.91
C ASP A 52 -22.94 -8.92 2.24
N VAL A 53 -22.54 -9.95 2.98
CA VAL A 53 -21.14 -10.18 3.37
C VAL A 53 -20.28 -10.54 2.15
N ALA A 54 -20.88 -11.18 1.14
CA ALA A 54 -20.18 -11.50 -0.10
C ALA A 54 -19.96 -10.24 -0.96
N GLU A 55 -20.91 -9.31 -1.00
CA GLU A 55 -20.76 -8.03 -1.71
C GLU A 55 -19.67 -7.15 -1.08
N ASP A 56 -19.68 -7.02 0.25
CA ASP A 56 -18.63 -6.34 1.01
C ASP A 56 -17.24 -6.86 0.63
N ALA A 57 -17.08 -8.17 0.66
CA ALA A 57 -15.82 -8.82 0.37
C ALA A 57 -15.38 -8.66 -1.10
N ILE A 58 -16.31 -8.59 -2.05
CA ILE A 58 -16.01 -8.24 -3.45
C ILE A 58 -15.50 -6.80 -3.53
N GLY A 59 -16.11 -5.87 -2.81
CA GLY A 59 -15.65 -4.48 -2.69
C GLY A 59 -14.22 -4.38 -2.17
N ILE A 60 -13.89 -5.16 -1.13
CA ILE A 60 -12.53 -5.25 -0.58
C ILE A 60 -11.54 -5.76 -1.64
N ILE A 61 -11.87 -6.84 -2.36
CA ILE A 61 -11.01 -7.39 -3.43
C ILE A 61 -10.77 -6.35 -4.54
N SER A 62 -11.79 -5.58 -4.91
CA SER A 62 -11.66 -4.52 -5.92
C SER A 62 -10.64 -3.45 -5.47
N LYS A 63 -10.75 -2.97 -4.23
CA LYS A 63 -9.79 -2.02 -3.64
C LYS A 63 -8.36 -2.58 -3.60
N LEU A 64 -8.18 -3.83 -3.16
CA LEU A 64 -6.86 -4.47 -3.11
C LEU A 64 -6.26 -4.70 -4.51
N SER A 65 -7.10 -5.03 -5.49
CA SER A 65 -6.68 -5.21 -6.89
C SER A 65 -6.24 -3.88 -7.51
N LYS A 66 -6.95 -2.78 -7.20
CA LYS A 66 -6.56 -1.43 -7.58
C LYS A 66 -5.21 -1.05 -6.97
N LEU A 67 -5.03 -1.27 -5.67
CA LEU A 67 -3.78 -0.99 -4.95
C LEU A 67 -2.59 -1.74 -5.57
N ARG A 68 -2.77 -3.03 -5.89
CA ARG A 68 -1.77 -3.84 -6.59
C ARG A 68 -1.40 -3.22 -7.95
N ASN A 69 -2.40 -2.84 -8.75
CA ASN A 69 -2.17 -2.27 -10.08
C ASN A 69 -1.41 -0.94 -10.01
N GLU A 70 -1.78 -0.05 -9.10
CA GLU A 70 -1.10 1.23 -8.86
C GLU A 70 0.38 1.03 -8.50
N MET A 71 0.65 0.05 -7.64
CA MET A 71 2.00 -0.33 -7.27
C MET A 71 2.80 -0.84 -8.46
N GLN A 72 2.26 -1.77 -9.25
CA GLN A 72 2.98 -2.36 -10.39
C GLN A 72 3.23 -1.36 -11.52
N THR A 73 2.32 -0.40 -11.71
CA THR A 73 2.43 0.64 -12.74
C THR A 73 3.24 1.87 -12.32
N ASN A 74 3.85 1.85 -11.12
CA ASN A 74 4.61 2.97 -10.56
C ASN A 74 3.82 4.29 -10.58
N LYS A 75 2.54 4.23 -10.24
CA LYS A 75 1.72 5.43 -10.08
C LYS A 75 2.14 6.24 -8.85
N GLU A 76 1.54 7.41 -8.71
CA GLU A 76 1.60 8.15 -7.45
C GLU A 76 0.96 7.33 -6.31
N ILE A 77 1.51 7.47 -5.11
CA ILE A 77 0.93 6.91 -3.91
C ILE A 77 -0.25 7.83 -3.53
N PRO A 78 -1.50 7.34 -3.56
CA PRO A 78 -2.66 8.19 -3.28
C PRO A 78 -2.67 8.62 -1.81
N GLU A 79 -3.35 9.72 -1.50
CA GLU A 79 -3.69 10.02 -0.11
C GLU A 79 -4.72 8.99 0.40
N LEU A 80 -4.63 8.65 1.68
CA LEU A 80 -5.65 7.86 2.35
C LEU A 80 -6.89 8.74 2.59
N ASN A 81 -8.08 8.13 2.53
CA ASN A 81 -9.36 8.81 2.75
C ASN A 81 -10.25 8.02 3.74
N ASP A 82 -9.63 7.43 4.76
CA ASP A 82 -10.35 6.70 5.81
C ASP A 82 -10.52 7.56 7.09
N GLU A 83 -11.30 7.06 8.04
CA GLU A 83 -11.67 7.80 9.26
C GLU A 83 -10.78 7.47 10.47
N PHE A 84 -9.60 6.88 10.24
CA PHE A 84 -8.71 6.48 11.32
C PHE A 84 -7.87 7.65 11.86
N GLU A 85 -7.57 7.61 13.17
CA GLU A 85 -6.80 8.66 13.86
C GLU A 85 -5.39 8.87 13.31
N ASP A 86 -4.81 7.85 12.67
CA ASP A 86 -3.48 7.91 12.07
C ASP A 86 -3.45 8.54 10.67
N LEU A 87 -4.63 8.80 10.07
CA LEU A 87 -4.77 9.41 8.75
C LEU A 87 -3.96 10.71 8.59
N PRO A 88 -4.02 11.68 9.53
CA PRO A 88 -3.29 12.93 9.37
C PRO A 88 -1.78 12.70 9.35
N ILE A 89 -1.28 11.70 10.08
CA ILE A 89 0.16 11.36 10.13
C ILE A 89 0.62 10.87 8.76
N TRP A 90 -0.12 9.95 8.15
CA TRP A 90 0.19 9.41 6.82
C TRP A 90 0.12 10.47 5.73
N ASN A 91 -0.97 11.24 5.69
CA ASN A 91 -1.17 12.25 4.66
C ASN A 91 -0.20 13.43 4.84
N ASN A 92 0.15 13.80 6.08
CA ASN A 92 1.22 14.78 6.32
C ASN A 92 2.58 14.27 5.87
N TYR A 93 2.89 12.97 6.04
CA TYR A 93 4.14 12.41 5.54
C TYR A 93 4.20 12.46 4.01
N LEU A 94 3.12 12.05 3.31
CA LEU A 94 3.00 12.14 1.86
C LEU A 94 3.19 13.59 1.36
N ARG A 95 2.59 14.55 2.05
CA ARG A 95 2.70 15.98 1.75
C ARG A 95 4.02 16.63 2.16
N ASN A 96 4.86 16.02 2.98
CA ASN A 96 6.13 16.61 3.43
C ASN A 96 7.36 15.83 2.96
N ALA A 97 7.17 14.86 2.07
CA ALA A 97 8.23 13.94 1.66
C ALA A 97 9.45 14.63 1.03
N ASP A 98 9.26 15.75 0.33
CA ASP A 98 10.32 16.53 -0.30
C ASP A 98 11.28 17.14 0.72
N GLN A 99 10.79 17.51 1.91
CA GLN A 99 11.64 18.01 3.00
C GLN A 99 12.51 16.90 3.60
N LEU A 100 12.06 15.65 3.51
CA LEU A 100 12.72 14.50 4.12
C LEU A 100 13.63 13.73 3.15
N GLN A 101 13.35 13.77 1.85
CA GLN A 101 13.98 12.85 0.89
C GLN A 101 14.44 13.46 -0.44
N GLU A 102 14.49 14.79 -0.64
CA GLU A 102 14.78 15.41 -1.97
C GLU A 102 14.07 14.67 -3.12
N SER A 103 12.88 14.14 -2.83
CA SER A 103 12.14 13.30 -3.76
C SER A 103 11.21 14.19 -4.58
N GLU A 104 11.14 13.94 -5.88
CA GLU A 104 10.15 14.59 -6.74
C GLU A 104 8.73 14.30 -6.25
N ARG A 105 7.86 15.32 -6.29
CA ARG A 105 6.41 15.12 -6.19
C ARG A 105 5.82 14.85 -7.57
N PRO A 106 4.78 14.01 -7.67
CA PRO A 106 4.20 13.21 -6.59
C PRO A 106 5.08 12.01 -6.21
N LEU A 107 5.03 11.59 -4.94
CA LEU A 107 5.68 10.36 -4.46
C LEU A 107 5.13 9.17 -5.25
N LYS A 108 6.00 8.39 -5.88
CA LYS A 108 5.63 7.18 -6.63
C LYS A 108 6.07 5.94 -5.86
N TRP A 109 5.42 4.81 -6.15
CA TRP A 109 5.69 3.53 -5.49
C TRP A 109 7.17 3.09 -5.56
N PHE A 110 7.88 3.42 -6.65
CA PHE A 110 9.29 3.07 -6.80
C PHE A 110 10.26 4.19 -6.40
N THR A 111 9.80 5.44 -6.24
CA THR A 111 10.65 6.56 -5.81
C THR A 111 10.65 6.76 -4.30
N ALA A 112 9.58 6.34 -3.62
CA ALA A 112 9.48 6.37 -2.16
C ALA A 112 10.49 5.43 -1.47
N SER A 113 10.83 5.74 -0.21
CA SER A 113 11.62 4.83 0.63
C SER A 113 10.92 3.48 0.79
N TRP A 114 11.70 2.41 0.73
CA TRP A 114 11.17 1.04 0.81
C TRP A 114 10.35 0.78 2.06
N LEU A 115 10.84 1.23 3.22
CA LEU A 115 10.13 1.08 4.49
C LEU A 115 8.75 1.75 4.43
N PHE A 116 8.70 2.97 3.88
CA PHE A 116 7.44 3.69 3.74
C PHE A 116 6.48 2.94 2.82
N THR A 117 6.93 2.53 1.64
CA THR A 117 6.09 1.81 0.68
C THR A 117 5.54 0.50 1.24
N GLU A 118 6.37 -0.25 1.97
CA GLU A 118 5.96 -1.51 2.59
C GLU A 118 4.91 -1.29 3.68
N CYS A 119 5.15 -0.34 4.59
CA CYS A 119 4.18 0.00 5.64
C CYS A 119 2.89 0.57 5.03
N TYR A 120 3.00 1.43 4.01
CA TYR A 120 1.86 2.00 3.31
C TYR A 120 0.99 0.93 2.63
N MET A 121 1.61 -0.09 2.02
CA MET A 121 0.88 -1.22 1.46
C MET A 121 0.04 -1.93 2.53
N TYR A 122 0.61 -2.26 3.69
CA TYR A 122 -0.14 -2.90 4.77
C TYR A 122 -1.24 -2.00 5.34
N ARG A 123 -0.98 -0.69 5.44
CA ARG A 123 -1.99 0.28 5.85
C ARG A 123 -3.14 0.40 4.85
N GLY A 124 -2.85 0.29 3.55
CA GLY A 124 -3.86 0.23 2.48
C GLY A 124 -4.70 -1.05 2.53
N ILE A 125 -4.08 -2.20 2.86
CA ILE A 125 -4.81 -3.45 3.10
C ILE A 125 -5.76 -3.28 4.30
N PHE A 126 -5.27 -2.72 5.41
CA PHE A 126 -6.07 -2.46 6.60
C PHE A 126 -7.26 -1.53 6.29
N SER A 127 -7.00 -0.42 5.59
CA SER A 127 -8.03 0.52 5.14
C SER A 127 -9.10 -0.17 4.29
N ALA A 128 -8.68 -1.02 3.33
CA ALA A 128 -9.61 -1.75 2.48
C ALA A 128 -10.52 -2.70 3.28
N ILE A 129 -9.97 -3.41 4.27
CA ILE A 129 -10.71 -4.38 5.10
C ILE A 129 -11.65 -3.67 6.07
N MET A 130 -11.21 -2.58 6.68
CA MET A 130 -12.00 -1.89 7.70
C MET A 130 -13.03 -0.91 7.13
N ALA A 131 -12.86 -0.49 5.88
CA ALA A 131 -13.84 0.32 5.17
C ALA A 131 -15.10 -0.52 4.89
N ARG A 132 -16.01 -0.57 5.88
CA ARG A 132 -17.38 -1.06 5.70
C ARG A 132 -17.98 -0.41 4.45
N GLN A 133 -18.46 -1.21 3.52
CA GLN A 133 -19.37 -0.71 2.49
C GLN A 133 -20.75 -0.76 3.16
N VAL A 134 -21.31 0.41 3.49
CA VAL A 134 -22.70 0.55 3.95
C VAL A 134 -23.50 1.10 2.80
#